data_AF-F9DVE0-F1
#
_entry.id   AF-F9DVE0-F1
#
_cell.length_a   1.000
_cell.length_b   1.000
_cell.length_c   1.000
_cell.angle_alpha   90.00
_cell.angle_beta   90.00
_cell.angle_gamma   90.00
#
_symmetry.space_group_name_H-M   'P 1'
#
loop_
_entity.id
_entity.type
_entity.pdbx_description
1 polymer ?
#
loop_
_entity_poly.entity_id
_entity_poly.type
_entity_poly.pdbx_seq_one_letter_code
_entity_poly.pdbx_strand_id
1 'polypeptide(L)'
;MIAYVERNILAISGGGFSKEEKAYIDEYLLKISRKEKKLKIAFIATASDDAQEYINKFYETFKTEQASHIIIQDFESTNIQEIINSLDIVYVGGATRNTC
;
A
#
# COMPACT_ATOMS: atom_id res chain seq x y z
N MET A 1 27.25 -2.37 13.36
CA MET A 1 26.41 -1.21 13.00
C MET A 1 24.98 -1.66 13.16
N ILE A 2 24.25 -1.18 14.17
CA ILE A 2 22.85 -1.57 14.37
C ILE A 2 22.03 -0.64 13.47
N ALA A 3 21.46 -1.18 12.39
CA ALA A 3 20.52 -0.41 11.57
C ALA A 3 19.25 -0.19 12.40
N TYR A 4 18.96 1.04 12.78
CA TYR A 4 17.70 1.39 13.41
C TYR A 4 16.60 1.29 12.35
N VAL A 5 15.65 0.38 12.53
CA VAL A 5 14.49 0.28 11.64
C VAL A 5 13.47 1.32 12.12
N GLU A 6 13.49 2.50 11.50
CA GLU A 6 12.45 3.51 11.70
C GLU A 6 11.13 2.98 11.14
N ARG A 7 10.15 2.77 12.03
CA ARG A 7 8.77 2.48 11.63
C ARG A 7 8.04 3.81 11.43
N ASN A 8 7.47 3.99 10.24
CA ASN A 8 6.72 5.18 9.88
C ASN A 8 5.25 4.82 9.68
N ILE A 9 4.34 5.65 10.19
CA ILE A 9 2.91 5.57 9.93
C ILE A 9 2.52 6.87 9.24
N LEU A 10 2.05 6.77 7.99
CA LEU A 10 1.54 7.89 7.22
C LEU A 10 0.01 7.82 7.17
N ALA A 11 -0.65 8.76 7.85
CA ALA A 11 -2.10 8.90 7.79
C ALA A 11 -2.50 9.83 6.64
N ILE A 12 -3.36 9.35 5.74
CA ILE A 12 -3.85 10.11 4.58
C ILE A 12 -5.36 10.24 4.73
N SER A 13 -5.89 11.47 4.82
CA SER A 13 -7.33 11.73 4.99
C SER A 13 -8.16 11.48 3.72
N GLY A 14 -7.50 11.10 2.62
CA GLY A 14 -8.07 10.84 1.30
C GLY A 14 -7.15 11.39 0.20
N GLY A 15 -7.26 10.86 -1.02
CA GLY A 15 -6.38 11.24 -2.14
C GLY A 15 -5.42 10.11 -2.51
N GLY A 16 -4.22 10.47 -2.96
CA GLY A 16 -3.23 9.50 -3.43
C GLY A 16 -3.64 8.84 -4.74
N PHE A 17 -3.16 7.62 -4.95
CA PHE A 17 -3.40 6.85 -6.18
C PHE A 17 -4.90 6.67 -6.51
N SER A 18 -5.78 6.77 -5.50
CA SER A 18 -7.21 6.55 -5.65
C SER A 18 -7.96 7.69 -6.37
N LYS A 19 -7.44 8.92 -6.29
CA LYS A 19 -8.12 10.13 -6.81
C LYS A 19 -7.31 10.90 -7.84
N GLU A 20 -5.99 10.80 -7.80
CA GLU A 20 -5.08 11.63 -8.60
C GLU A 20 -4.18 10.74 -9.45
N GLU A 21 -3.89 11.13 -10.69
CA GLU A 21 -2.94 10.39 -11.53
C GLU A 21 -1.50 10.47 -11.00
N LYS A 22 -1.15 11.58 -10.34
CA LYS A 22 0.17 11.82 -9.72
C LYS A 22 0.00 12.62 -8.43
N ALA A 23 -0.13 11.93 -7.30
CA ALA A 23 -0.21 12.58 -6.00
C ALA A 23 1.19 12.75 -5.38
N TYR A 24 1.48 13.95 -4.87
CA TYR A 24 2.71 14.20 -4.11
C TYR A 24 2.83 13.30 -2.87
N ILE A 25 1.70 12.86 -2.32
CA ILE A 25 1.66 11.99 -1.16
C ILE A 25 2.15 10.56 -1.48
N ASP A 26 1.92 10.07 -2.70
CA ASP A 26 2.40 8.75 -3.14
C ASP A 26 3.92 8.80 -3.35
N GLU A 27 4.43 9.89 -3.94
CA GLU A 27 5.88 10.10 -4.06
C GLU A 27 6.55 10.22 -2.69
N TYR A 28 5.93 10.93 -1.76
CA TYR A 28 6.43 11.08 -0.40
C TYR A 28 6.48 9.72 0.31
N LEU A 29 5.43 8.91 0.18
CA LEU A 29 5.36 7.55 0.72
C LEU A 29 6.57 6.70 0.27
N LEU A 30 6.93 6.72 -1.01
CA LEU A 30 8.08 5.97 -1.53
C LEU A 30 9.40 6.47 -0.95
N LYS A 31 9.57 7.79 -0.85
CA LYS A 31 10.79 8.45 -0.35
C LYS A 31 11.03 8.21 1.15
N ILE A 32 9.99 8.01 1.95
CA ILE A 32 10.11 7.72 3.40
C ILE A 32 10.95 6.46 3.67
N SER A 33 10.88 5.45 2.78
CA SER A 33 11.62 4.19 2.97
C SER A 33 13.14 4.34 2.95
N ARG A 34 13.65 5.43 2.35
CA ARG A 34 15.08 5.70 2.10
C ARG A 34 15.83 4.56 1.39
N LYS A 35 15.13 3.67 0.67
CA LYS A 35 15.75 2.59 -0.11
C LYS A 35 16.01 3.05 -1.54
N GLU A 36 17.16 2.68 -2.06
CA GLU A 36 17.55 2.92 -3.46
C GLU A 36 17.01 1.84 -4.42
N LYS A 37 16.59 0.69 -3.89
CA LYS A 37 16.03 -0.43 -4.65
C LYS A 37 14.52 -0.30 -4.75
N LYS A 38 13.94 -0.95 -5.77
CA LYS A 38 12.49 -1.11 -5.92
C LYS A 38 11.87 -1.65 -4.63
N LEU A 39 10.81 -0.99 -4.20
CA LEU A 39 10.09 -1.29 -2.98
C LEU A 39 9.09 -2.41 -3.22
N LYS A 40 8.97 -3.32 -2.26
CA LYS A 40 7.85 -4.25 -2.15
C LYS A 40 6.70 -3.55 -1.46
N ILE A 41 5.68 -3.18 -2.22
CA ILE A 41 4.53 -2.43 -1.73
C ILE A 41 3.26 -3.24 -1.96
N ALA A 42 2.46 -3.46 -0.91
CA ALA A 42 1.18 -4.12 -1.03
C ALA A 42 0.02 -3.19 -0.69
N PHE A 43 -1.04 -3.25 -1.49
CA PHE A 43 -2.32 -2.60 -1.21
C PHE A 43 -3.28 -3.54 -0.50
N ILE A 44 -3.76 -3.17 0.68
CA ILE A 44 -4.87 -3.86 1.36
C ILE A 44 -6.17 -3.21 0.88
N ALA A 45 -6.88 -3.91 -0.02
CA ALA A 45 -8.04 -3.39 -0.72
C ALA A 45 -9.37 -3.53 0.04
N THR A 46 -9.35 -4.20 1.19
CA THR A 46 -10.56 -4.67 1.90
C THR A 46 -11.53 -3.57 2.31
N ALA A 47 -11.06 -2.35 2.61
CA ALA A 47 -11.93 -1.22 2.90
C ALA A 47 -12.84 -0.82 1.71
N SER A 48 -12.43 -1.17 0.50
CA SER A 48 -13.18 -0.95 -0.75
C SER A 48 -13.92 -2.20 -1.23
N ASP A 49 -14.08 -3.22 -0.38
CA ASP A 49 -14.68 -4.51 -0.74
C ASP A 49 -13.93 -5.18 -1.91
N ASP A 50 -12.59 -5.10 -1.86
CA ASP A 50 -11.67 -5.65 -2.86
C ASP A 50 -11.95 -5.19 -4.30
N ALA A 51 -12.40 -3.93 -4.44
CA ALA A 51 -12.76 -3.35 -5.73
C ALA A 51 -11.59 -3.39 -6.72
N GLN A 52 -11.77 -4.15 -7.82
CA GLN A 52 -10.76 -4.33 -8.85
C GLN A 52 -10.27 -3.01 -9.47
N GLU A 53 -11.14 -1.99 -9.54
CA GLU A 53 -10.75 -0.66 -10.03
C GLU A 53 -9.63 -0.04 -9.18
N TYR A 54 -9.72 -0.15 -7.85
CA TYR A 54 -8.70 0.38 -6.94
C TYR A 54 -7.41 -0.43 -7.04
N ILE A 55 -7.52 -1.75 -7.16
CA ILE A 55 -6.37 -2.64 -7.37
C ILE A 55 -5.65 -2.25 -8.66
N ASN A 56 -6.37 -2.09 -9.77
CA ASN A 56 -5.78 -1.71 -11.06
C ASN A 56 -5.11 -0.34 -11.00
N LYS A 57 -5.77 0.67 -10.40
CA LYS A 57 -5.18 2.01 -10.20
C LYS A 57 -3.90 1.93 -9.38
N PHE A 58 -3.89 1.14 -8.31
CA PHE A 58 -2.71 0.93 -7.48
C PHE A 58 -1.54 0.36 -8.29
N TYR A 59 -1.79 -0.69 -9.09
CA TYR A 59 -0.75 -1.25 -9.97
C TYR A 59 -0.23 -0.25 -11.00
N GLU A 60 -1.10 0.56 -11.60
CA GLU A 60 -0.67 1.59 -12.56
C GLU A 60 0.19 2.68 -11.93
N THR A 61 -0.20 3.16 -10.74
CA THR A 61 0.54 4.20 -10.02
C THR A 61 1.91 3.70 -9.54
N PHE A 62 1.99 2.48 -9.03
CA PHE A 62 3.22 1.91 -8.45
C PHE A 62 3.93 0.90 -9.36
N LYS A 63 3.70 0.96 -10.68
CA LYS A 63 4.27 0.01 -11.67
C LYS A 63 5.80 -0.03 -11.73
N THR A 64 6.49 1.01 -11.23
CA THR A 64 7.96 1.01 -11.15
C THR A 64 8.47 0.16 -10.00
N GLU A 65 7.64 -0.08 -8.99
CA GLU A 65 7.92 -0.84 -7.78
C GLU A 65 7.51 -2.32 -7.91
N GLN A 66 7.80 -3.12 -6.89
CA GLN A 66 7.27 -4.48 -6.77
C GLN A 66 5.90 -4.42 -6.10
N ALA A 67 4.90 -4.01 -6.87
CA ALA A 67 3.53 -3.87 -6.40
C ALA A 67 2.85 -5.24 -6.22
N SER A 68 2.10 -5.39 -5.14
CA SER A 68 1.16 -6.49 -4.89
C SER A 68 -0.12 -5.95 -4.25
N HIS A 69 -1.12 -6.80 -4.05
CA HIS A 69 -2.32 -6.47 -3.31
C HIS A 69 -2.70 -7.64 -2.39
N ILE A 70 -3.52 -7.34 -1.39
CA ILE A 70 -4.05 -8.27 -0.39
C ILE A 70 -5.55 -8.03 -0.32
N ILE A 71 -6.31 -9.08 -0.57
CA ILE A 71 -7.78 -9.10 -0.49
C ILE A 71 -8.25 -9.85 0.76
N ILE A 72 -9.56 -9.84 1.03
CA ILE A 72 -10.08 -10.44 2.27
C ILE A 72 -9.73 -11.92 2.42
N GLN A 73 -9.69 -12.66 1.30
CA GLN A 73 -9.38 -14.09 1.28
C GLN A 73 -7.91 -14.39 1.63
N ASP A 74 -6.99 -13.46 1.37
CA ASP A 74 -5.56 -13.67 1.65
C ASP A 74 -5.28 -13.70 3.16
N PHE A 75 -6.12 -13.07 3.99
CA PHE A 75 -5.99 -13.09 5.44
C PHE A 75 -6.24 -14.47 6.06
N GLU A 76 -6.94 -15.35 5.34
CA GLU A 76 -7.15 -16.75 5.75
C GLU A 76 -5.93 -17.64 5.47
N SER A 77 -4.91 -17.13 4.76
CA SER A 77 -3.69 -17.85 4.46
C SER A 77 -2.80 -18.03 5.68
N THR A 78 -2.26 -19.24 5.88
CA THR A 78 -1.26 -19.51 6.94
C THR A 78 0.03 -18.71 6.76
N ASN A 79 0.28 -18.19 5.56
CA ASN A 79 1.52 -17.49 5.20
C ASN A 79 1.37 -15.97 5.24
N ILE A 80 0.21 -15.42 5.64
CA ILE A 80 -0.05 -13.97 5.61
C ILE A 80 0.99 -13.19 6.42
N GLN A 81 1.44 -13.73 7.55
CA GLN A 81 2.46 -13.10 8.39
C GLN A 81 3.80 -12.99 7.66
N GLU A 82 4.20 -14.03 6.93
CA GLU A 82 5.43 -14.02 6.13
C GLU A 82 5.33 -13.03 4.97
N ILE A 83 4.19 -12.99 4.29
CA ILE A 83 3.91 -12.05 3.21
C ILE A 83 4.05 -10.62 3.75
N ILE A 84 3.34 -10.26 4.82
CA ILE A 84 3.37 -8.91 5.41
C ILE A 84 4.79 -8.53 5.86
N ASN A 85 5.52 -9.44 6.50
CA ASN A 85 6.89 -9.19 6.97
C ASN A 85 7.90 -9.03 5.82
N SER A 86 7.56 -9.48 4.61
CA SER A 86 8.42 -9.35 3.43
C SER A 86 8.29 -8.01 2.71
N LEU A 87 7.28 -7.20 3.07
CA LEU A 87 6.96 -5.93 2.43
C LEU A 87 7.78 -4.78 3.02
N ASP A 88 8.07 -3.81 2.16
CA ASP A 88 8.67 -2.54 2.56
C ASP A 88 7.60 -1.53 2.98
N ILE A 89 6.44 -1.57 2.32
CA ILE A 89 5.31 -0.67 2.53
C ILE A 89 4.01 -1.46 2.48
N VAL A 90 3.12 -1.21 3.45
CA VAL A 90 1.73 -1.66 3.44
C VAL A 90 0.85 -0.44 3.28
N TYR A 91 0.18 -0.32 2.14
CA TYR A 91 -0.80 0.73 1.87
C TYR A 91 -2.19 0.19 2.23
N VAL A 92 -2.84 0.77 3.24
CA VAL A 92 -4.21 0.38 3.62
C VAL A 92 -5.21 1.28 2.92
N GLY A 93 -6.14 0.69 2.17
CA GLY A 93 -7.18 1.43 1.46
C GLY A 93 -8.17 2.14 2.38
N GLY A 94 -8.77 3.20 1.85
CA GLY A 94 -9.93 3.85 2.44
C GLY A 94 -11.23 3.34 1.81
N ALA A 95 -12.37 3.64 2.45
CA ALA A 95 -13.69 3.36 1.94
C ALA A 95 -14.35 4.67 1.44
N THR A 96 -15.15 4.57 0.38
CA THR A 96 -15.98 5.70 -0.13
C THR A 96 -17.36 5.74 0.54
N ARG A 97 -17.68 4.80 1.44
CA ARG A 97 -19.01 4.73 2.04
C ARG A 97 -19.21 5.85 3.06
N ASN A 98 -20.11 6.78 2.75
CA ASN A 98 -20.65 7.83 3.64
C ASN A 98 -21.51 7.26 4.78
N THR A 99 -21.16 6.12 5.36
CA THR A 99 -21.90 5.51 6.47
C THR A 99 -20.91 5.22 7.59
N CYS A 100 -20.68 6.25 8.40
CA CYS A 100 -20.39 6.09 9.81
C CYS A 100 -21.73 5.91 10.55
#